data_AF-A0A8D0F9C7-F1
#
_entry.id   AF-A0A8D0F9C7-F1
#
_cell.length_a   1.000
_cell.length_b   1.000
_cell.length_c   1.000
_cell.angle_alpha   90.00
_cell.angle_beta   90.00
_cell.angle_gamma   90.00
#
_symmetry.space_group_name_H-M   'P 1'
#
loop_
_entity.id
_entity.type
_entity.pdbx_description
1 polymer ?
#
loop_
_entity_poly.entity_id
_entity_poly.type
_entity_poly.pdbx_seq_one_letter_code
_entity_poly.pdbx_strand_id
1 'polypeptide(L)'
;MVLIRYILTLWGFPLLCLFKAGFNLRKVNRHIKFPEVIDLAPFCTAKCKNVTEGNTKVLYSLYGVVEHSGTMRSGHYTAYAKMRIIRNILQIISYCGTVTGLIASILLKGQWFHISDTHVQAVSTSKVLSSQAYLLFYERLL
;
A
#
# COMPACT_ATOMS: atom_id res chain seq x y z
N MET A 1 -3.54 2.14 20.89
CA MET A 1 -4.81 2.20 20.12
C MET A 1 -5.07 3.61 19.56
N VAL A 2 -4.18 4.18 18.73
CA VAL A 2 -4.39 5.53 18.12
C VAL A 2 -3.92 5.64 16.65
N LEU A 3 -3.06 4.76 16.13
CA LEU A 3 -2.51 4.96 14.78
C LEU A 3 -3.35 4.39 13.62
N ILE A 4 -4.34 3.54 13.90
CA ILE A 4 -5.13 2.84 12.86
C ILE A 4 -6.30 3.68 12.32
N ARG A 5 -6.68 4.78 12.99
CA ARG A 5 -7.86 5.58 12.62
C ARG A 5 -7.69 6.45 11.38
N TYR A 6 -6.46 6.72 10.91
CA TYR A 6 -6.23 7.62 9.77
C TYR A 6 -6.09 6.92 8.41
N ILE A 7 -6.16 5.59 8.33
CA ILE A 7 -6.02 4.82 7.07
C ILE A 7 -7.37 4.38 6.49
N LEU A 8 -8.48 4.68 7.17
CA LEU A 8 -9.82 4.14 6.85
C LEU A 8 -10.69 4.98 5.92
N THR A 9 -10.13 5.95 5.23
CA THR A 9 -10.84 6.66 4.15
C THR A 9 -10.00 6.62 2.89
N LEU A 10 -10.31 5.67 2.00
CA LEU A 10 -10.64 5.87 0.59
C LEU A 10 -10.51 4.54 -0.19
N TRP A 11 -11.64 4.14 -0.78
CA TRP A 11 -11.82 3.14 -1.85
C TRP A 11 -11.39 1.69 -1.57
N GLY A 12 -12.35 0.95 -1.03
CA GLY A 12 -12.30 -0.51 -0.91
C GLY A 12 -12.56 -1.20 -2.25
N PHE A 13 -11.52 -1.84 -2.78
CA PHE A 13 -11.67 -3.19 -3.34
C PHE A 13 -10.90 -4.13 -2.41
N PRO A 14 -11.53 -4.63 -1.33
CA PRO A 14 -10.91 -5.71 -0.57
C PRO A 14 -10.79 -6.91 -1.52
N LEU A 15 -9.57 -7.35 -1.80
CA LEU A 15 -9.27 -8.64 -2.41
C LEU A 15 -9.57 -9.75 -1.39
N LEU A 16 -10.81 -9.80 -0.92
CA LEU A 16 -11.33 -10.91 -0.17
C LEU A 16 -11.80 -11.98 -1.17
N CYS A 17 -10.86 -12.74 -1.72
CA CYS A 17 -11.18 -13.92 -2.51
C CYS A 17 -11.64 -15.03 -1.56
N LEU A 18 -12.94 -15.07 -1.22
CA LEU A 18 -13.55 -16.24 -0.58
C LEU A 18 -13.87 -17.29 -1.65
N PHE A 19 -13.30 -18.48 -1.51
CA PHE A 19 -13.75 -19.63 -2.29
C PHE A 19 -14.87 -20.34 -1.53
N LYS A 20 -16.07 -20.39 -2.12
CA LYS A 20 -17.22 -21.11 -1.56
C LYS A 20 -17.32 -22.50 -2.19
N ALA A 21 -16.85 -23.52 -1.48
CA ALA A 21 -17.16 -24.93 -1.77
C ALA A 21 -18.13 -25.44 -0.70
N GLY A 22 -19.45 -25.27 -0.91
CA GLY A 22 -20.50 -25.61 0.06
C GLY A 22 -20.64 -24.62 1.23
N PHE A 23 -21.21 -25.08 2.36
CA PHE A 23 -21.41 -24.28 3.58
C PHE A 23 -20.11 -23.95 4.36
N ASN A 24 -18.95 -24.40 3.87
CA ASN A 24 -17.67 -24.18 4.52
C ASN A 24 -16.89 -23.04 3.84
N LEU A 25 -16.90 -21.86 4.46
CA LEU A 25 -16.01 -20.76 4.09
C LEU A 25 -14.58 -21.12 4.48
N ARG A 26 -13.66 -21.08 3.51
CA ARG A 26 -12.23 -21.32 3.74
C ARG A 26 -11.43 -20.11 3.25
N LYS A 27 -10.44 -19.72 4.05
CA LYS A 27 -9.48 -18.68 3.66
C LYS A 27 -8.65 -19.21 2.49
N VAL A 28 -8.58 -18.43 1.42
CA VAL A 28 -7.71 -18.74 0.28
C VAL A 28 -6.32 -18.22 0.60
N ASN A 29 -5.39 -19.13 0.91
CA ASN A 29 -3.98 -18.80 1.21
C ASN A 29 -3.09 -18.80 -0.04
N ARG A 30 -3.67 -18.57 -1.22
CA ARG A 30 -2.89 -18.50 -2.47
C ARG A 30 -2.25 -17.13 -2.57
N HIS A 31 -0.95 -17.10 -2.87
CA HIS A 31 -0.26 -15.84 -3.11
C HIS A 31 -0.79 -15.20 -4.39
N ILE A 32 -1.26 -13.96 -4.27
CA ILE A 32 -1.68 -13.13 -5.39
C ILE A 32 -0.53 -12.19 -5.70
N LYS A 33 -0.03 -12.25 -6.93
CA LYS A 33 0.99 -11.30 -7.39
C LYS A 33 0.32 -9.94 -7.60
N PHE A 34 0.88 -8.89 -7.02
CA PHE A 34 0.45 -7.52 -7.22
C PHE A 34 1.65 -6.65 -7.58
N PRO A 35 1.52 -5.73 -8.56
CA PRO A 35 2.61 -4.87 -8.98
C PRO A 35 2.75 -3.65 -8.06
N GLU A 36 3.94 -3.08 -7.96
CA GLU A 36 4.14 -1.82 -7.24
C GLU A 36 3.41 -0.65 -7.91
N VAL A 37 3.37 -0.64 -9.24
CA VAL A 37 2.62 0.35 -10.03
C VAL A 37 1.64 -0.38 -10.94
N ILE A 38 0.37 -0.01 -10.89
CA ILE A 38 -0.70 -0.58 -11.71
C ILE A 38 -1.27 0.48 -12.65
N ASP A 39 -1.47 0.10 -13.91
CA ASP A 39 -2.23 0.90 -14.87
C ASP A 39 -3.69 0.42 -14.88
N LEU A 40 -4.58 1.27 -14.39
CA LEU A 40 -6.02 0.99 -14.38
C LEU A 40 -6.72 1.46 -15.66
N ALA A 41 -6.04 2.16 -16.57
CA ALA A 41 -6.64 2.67 -17.80
C ALA A 41 -7.40 1.61 -18.63
N PRO A 42 -6.90 0.37 -18.81
CA PRO A 42 -7.60 -0.67 -19.57
C PRO A 42 -8.92 -1.13 -18.95
N PHE A 43 -9.08 -0.90 -17.65
CA PHE A 43 -10.24 -1.35 -16.87
C PHE A 43 -11.26 -0.22 -16.62
N CYS A 44 -10.92 1.03 -16.96
CA CYS A 44 -11.83 2.17 -16.83
C CYS A 44 -12.70 2.33 -18.09
N THR A 45 -14.03 2.42 -17.91
CA THR A 45 -14.94 2.78 -19.00
C THR A 45 -14.73 4.26 -19.40
N ALA A 46 -14.88 4.58 -20.70
CA ALA A 46 -14.66 5.92 -21.25
C ALA A 46 -15.40 7.07 -20.51
N LYS A 47 -16.51 6.78 -19.83
CA LYS A 47 -17.32 7.73 -19.05
C LYS A 47 -16.72 8.13 -17.69
N CYS A 48 -15.67 7.44 -17.20
CA CYS A 48 -15.00 7.74 -15.93
C CYS A 48 -13.68 8.51 -16.12
N LYS A 49 -13.39 8.97 -17.35
CA LYS A 49 -12.23 9.79 -17.63
C LYS A 49 -12.47 11.22 -17.12
N ASN A 50 -12.22 11.46 -15.83
CA ASN A 50 -11.75 12.76 -15.36
C ASN A 50 -10.28 12.95 -15.80
N VAL A 51 -10.02 12.69 -17.08
CA VAL A 51 -8.70 12.61 -17.69
C VAL A 51 -8.82 13.43 -18.97
N THR A 52 -8.09 14.55 -18.99
CA THR A 52 -7.91 15.39 -20.17
C THR A 52 -7.52 14.54 -21.37
N GLU A 53 -8.15 14.80 -22.52
CA GLU A 53 -7.87 14.17 -23.81
C GLU A 53 -6.37 14.24 -24.11
N GLY A 54 -5.65 13.16 -23.81
CA GLY A 54 -4.18 13.12 -23.92
C GLY A 54 -3.51 12.13 -22.96
N ASN A 55 -4.04 11.92 -21.75
CA ASN A 55 -3.51 10.91 -20.83
C ASN A 55 -4.20 9.55 -21.01
N THR A 56 -3.52 8.64 -21.70
CA THR A 56 -4.00 7.26 -21.93
C THR A 56 -3.72 6.31 -20.78
N LYS A 57 -2.98 6.75 -19.75
CA LYS A 57 -2.60 5.93 -18.59
C LYS A 57 -3.22 6.47 -17.31
N VAL A 58 -3.72 5.58 -16.47
CA VAL A 58 -4.26 5.93 -15.15
C VAL A 58 -3.46 5.12 -14.14
N LEU A 59 -2.31 5.67 -13.76
CA LEU A 59 -1.32 4.97 -12.95
C LEU A 59 -1.65 5.11 -11.46
N TYR A 60 -1.47 4.02 -10.74
CA TYR A 60 -1.61 3.96 -9.29
C TYR A 60 -0.36 3.31 -8.68
N SER A 61 0.18 3.91 -7.62
CA SER A 61 1.30 3.35 -6.83
C SER A 61 0.79 2.66 -5.59
N LEU A 62 1.33 1.49 -5.29
CA LEU A 62 1.13 0.82 -4.02
C LEU A 62 1.83 1.62 -2.92
N TYR A 63 1.11 1.91 -1.84
CA TYR A 63 1.66 2.59 -0.67
C TYR A 63 1.37 1.85 0.64
N GLY A 64 0.50 0.85 0.63
CA GLY A 64 0.21 0.02 1.80
C GLY A 64 -0.22 -1.39 1.44
N VAL A 65 0.20 -2.37 2.24
CA VAL A 65 -0.27 -3.76 2.17
C VAL A 65 -0.62 -4.21 3.58
N VAL A 66 -1.77 -4.85 3.77
CA VAL A 66 -2.09 -5.55 5.02
C VAL A 66 -2.00 -7.04 4.75
N GLU A 67 -1.28 -7.74 5.62
CA GLU A 67 -1.19 -9.20 5.63
C GLU A 67 -1.98 -9.73 6.82
N HIS A 68 -2.76 -10.78 6.60
CA HIS A 68 -3.44 -11.50 7.66
C HIS A 68 -2.88 -12.91 7.73
N SER A 69 -2.31 -13.27 8.87
CA SER A 69 -1.91 -14.65 9.19
C SER A 69 -3.01 -15.30 10.03
N GLY A 70 -3.25 -16.61 9.87
CA GLY A 70 -4.28 -17.32 10.64
C GLY A 70 -5.52 -17.71 9.83
N THR A 71 -6.58 -18.07 10.55
CA THR A 71 -7.83 -18.65 10.03
C THR A 71 -8.85 -17.56 9.70
N MET A 72 -10.03 -17.94 9.19
CA MET A 72 -11.15 -17.00 9.04
C MET A 72 -11.73 -16.47 10.36
N ARG A 73 -11.48 -17.15 11.50
CA ARG A 73 -12.09 -16.81 12.81
C ARG A 73 -11.13 -16.08 13.75
N SER A 74 -9.83 -16.21 13.53
CA SER A 74 -8.78 -15.68 14.38
C SER A 74 -7.48 -15.63 13.60
N GLY A 75 -6.63 -14.67 13.93
CA GLY A 75 -5.36 -14.45 13.27
C GLY A 75 -4.66 -13.19 13.75
N HIS A 76 -3.57 -12.85 13.06
CA HIS A 76 -2.78 -11.66 13.33
C HIS A 76 -2.64 -10.80 12.08
N TYR A 77 -2.84 -9.50 12.25
CA TYR A 77 -2.75 -8.53 11.16
C TYR A 77 -1.43 -7.77 11.28
N THR A 78 -0.68 -7.74 10.18
CA THR A 78 0.51 -6.90 10.04
C THR A 78 0.38 -6.02 8.81
N ALA A 79 1.14 -4.93 8.76
CA ALA A 79 1.07 -3.98 7.68
C ALA A 79 2.45 -3.68 7.10
N TYR A 80 2.51 -3.49 5.80
CA TYR A 80 3.60 -2.86 5.09
C TYR A 80 3.17 -1.46 4.68
N ALA A 81 3.97 -0.45 4.99
CA ALA A 81 3.69 0.94 4.62
C ALA A 81 4.89 1.55 3.90
N LYS A 82 4.63 2.28 2.82
CA LYS A 82 5.65 3.00 2.07
C LYS A 82 5.80 4.39 2.66
N MET A 83 7.03 4.75 3.05
CA MET A 83 7.32 6.06 3.59
C MET A 83 7.17 7.13 2.52
N ARG A 84 6.33 8.10 2.83
CA ARG A 84 6.13 9.31 2.05
C ARG A 84 6.66 10.45 2.86
N ILE A 85 7.68 11.12 2.33
CA ILE A 85 8.15 12.32 3.00
C ILE A 85 7.11 13.41 2.79
N ILE A 86 6.48 13.78 3.91
CA ILE A 86 5.51 14.86 3.96
C ILE A 86 6.23 16.16 3.61
N ARG A 87 5.63 16.99 2.75
CA ARG A 87 6.21 18.27 2.31
C ARG A 87 6.63 19.17 3.50
N ASN A 88 5.90 19.10 4.61
CA ASN A 88 6.22 19.83 5.85
C ASN A 88 7.52 19.33 6.52
N ILE A 89 7.82 18.03 6.45
CA ILE A 89 9.08 17.46 6.97
C ILE A 89 10.26 17.89 6.09
N LEU A 90 10.07 17.99 4.76
CA LEU A 90 11.10 18.54 3.87
C LEU A 90 11.43 20.00 4.21
N GLN A 91 10.43 20.82 4.58
CA GLN A 91 10.69 22.18 5.06
C GLN A 91 11.49 22.20 6.36
N ILE A 92 11.20 21.31 7.32
CA ILE A 92 11.93 21.21 8.59
C ILE A 92 13.37 20.71 8.37
N ILE A 93 13.56 19.68 7.55
CA ILE A 93 14.89 19.12 7.23
C ILE A 93 15.72 20.15 6.46
N SER A 94 15.10 20.90 5.54
CA SER A 94 15.76 21.98 4.81
C SER A 94 16.17 23.14 5.73
N TYR A 95 15.36 23.44 6.76
CA TYR A 95 15.66 24.51 7.73
C TYR A 95 16.82 24.15 8.67
N CYS A 96 17.09 22.86 8.88
CA CYS A 96 18.17 22.39 9.75
C CYS A 96 19.58 22.50 9.11
N GLY A 97 19.70 22.84 7.83
CA GLY A 97 20.98 23.27 7.24
C GLY A 97 22.08 22.20 7.11
N THR A 98 21.77 20.91 7.25
CA THR A 98 22.74 19.83 7.01
C THR A 98 22.44 19.14 5.67
N VAL A 99 23.41 19.17 4.76
CA VAL A 99 23.37 18.50 3.42
C VAL A 99 22.96 17.02 3.52
N THR A 100 23.21 16.40 4.67
CA THR A 100 22.83 15.04 5.05
C THR A 100 21.31 14.81 5.06
N GLY A 101 20.51 15.82 5.41
CA GLY A 101 19.05 15.72 5.49
C GLY A 101 18.39 15.56 4.11
N LEU A 102 18.92 16.22 3.08
CA LEU A 102 18.39 16.11 1.72
C LEU A 102 18.66 14.70 1.16
N ILE A 103 19.87 14.17 1.34
CA ILE A 103 20.21 12.80 0.90
C ILE A 103 19.38 11.77 1.67
N ALA A 104 19.24 11.91 2.98
CA ALA A 104 18.38 11.04 3.79
C ALA A 104 16.92 11.09 3.30
N SER A 105 16.42 12.27 2.91
CA SER A 105 15.07 12.41 2.39
C SER A 105 14.88 11.72 1.02
N ILE A 106 15.87 11.81 0.13
CA ILE A 106 15.83 11.12 -1.16
C ILE A 106 15.92 9.61 -0.94
N LEU A 107 16.77 9.16 -0.01
CA LEU A 107 16.97 7.74 0.30
C LEU A 107 15.75 7.11 1.00
N LEU A 108 15.02 7.87 1.83
CA LEU A 108 13.84 7.38 2.54
C LEU A 108 12.55 7.48 1.70
N LYS A 109 12.54 8.27 0.62
CA LYS A 109 11.38 8.37 -0.27
C LYS A 109 11.16 7.04 -0.97
N GLY A 110 10.12 6.33 -0.57
CA GLY A 110 9.79 5.01 -1.10
C GLY A 110 10.37 3.84 -0.30
N GLN A 111 11.04 4.09 0.83
CA GLN A 111 11.44 3.04 1.76
C GLN A 111 10.19 2.37 2.35
N TRP A 112 10.19 1.04 2.39
CA TRP A 112 9.11 0.27 2.98
C TRP A 112 9.42 -0.10 4.43
N PHE A 113 8.36 -0.16 5.23
CA PHE A 113 8.41 -0.60 6.62
C PHE A 113 7.36 -1.69 6.87
N HIS A 114 7.76 -2.77 7.51
CA HIS A 114 6.88 -3.78 8.08
C HIS A 114 6.56 -3.42 9.52
N ILE A 115 5.27 -3.48 9.86
CA ILE A 115 4.71 -3.04 11.14
C ILE A 115 3.89 -4.20 11.68
N SER A 116 4.33 -4.74 12.82
CA SER A 116 3.60 -5.75 13.59
C SER A 116 3.47 -5.24 15.02
N ASP A 117 2.29 -4.73 15.35
CA ASP A 117 1.98 -4.09 16.64
C ASP A 117 2.96 -2.98 17.04
N THR A 118 3.87 -3.29 17.97
CA THR A 118 4.89 -2.37 18.49
C THR A 118 6.21 -2.46 17.74
N HIS A 119 6.37 -3.45 16.85
CA HIS A 119 7.59 -3.67 16.10
C HIS A 119 7.50 -3.04 14.71
N VAL A 120 8.48 -2.20 14.37
CA VAL A 120 8.61 -1.54 13.07
C VAL A 120 9.99 -1.82 12.51
N GLN A 121 10.06 -2.35 11.29
CA GLN A 121 11.30 -2.72 10.63
C GLN A 121 11.33 -2.25 9.17
N ALA A 122 12.46 -1.69 8.74
CA ALA A 122 12.67 -1.37 7.32
C ALA A 122 12.81 -2.66 6.50
N VAL A 123 12.10 -2.73 5.37
CA VAL A 123 12.07 -3.90 4.48
C VAL A 123 12.25 -3.49 3.02
N SER A 124 12.70 -4.43 2.19
CA SER A 124 12.81 -4.23 0.74
C SER A 124 11.45 -4.31 0.05
N THR A 125 11.32 -3.66 -1.10
CA THR A 125 10.14 -3.77 -1.96
C THR A 125 9.85 -5.22 -2.35
N SER A 126 10.88 -6.01 -2.65
CA SER A 126 10.73 -7.44 -3.00
C SER A 126 10.07 -8.25 -1.88
N LYS A 127 10.36 -7.92 -0.61
CA LYS A 127 9.72 -8.56 0.55
C LYS A 127 8.23 -8.19 0.63
N VAL A 128 7.90 -6.94 0.33
CA VAL A 128 6.49 -6.48 0.31
C VAL A 128 5.72 -7.17 -0.80
N LEU A 129 6.24 -7.21 -2.03
CA LEU A 129 5.57 -7.81 -3.19
C LEU A 129 5.42 -9.34 -3.09
N SER A 130 6.19 -10.00 -2.23
CA SER A 130 6.08 -11.44 -1.96
C SER A 130 5.16 -11.78 -0.77
N SER A 131 4.60 -10.79 -0.09
CA SER A 131 3.68 -11.00 1.04
C SER A 131 2.33 -11.59 0.62
N GLN A 132 1.61 -12.20 1.57
CA GLN A 132 0.24 -12.67 1.36
C GLN A 132 -0.74 -11.53 1.60
N ALA A 133 -0.83 -10.63 0.62
CA ALA A 133 -1.70 -9.47 0.70
C ALA A 133 -3.17 -9.87 0.96
N TYR A 134 -3.72 -9.29 2.01
CA TYR A 134 -5.14 -9.33 2.36
C TYR A 134 -5.86 -8.06 1.92
N LEU A 135 -5.23 -6.89 2.12
CA LEU A 135 -5.68 -5.61 1.58
C LEU A 135 -4.52 -4.90 0.90
N LEU A 136 -4.80 -4.25 -0.23
CA LEU A 136 -3.84 -3.45 -0.98
C LEU A 136 -4.34 -2.01 -1.04
N PHE A 137 -3.46 -1.07 -0.73
CA PHE A 137 -3.74 0.36 -0.77
C PHE A 137 -2.92 0.99 -1.89
N TYR A 138 -3.65 1.50 -2.88
CA TYR A 138 -3.11 2.15 -4.05
C TYR A 138 -3.55 3.61 -4.10
N GLU A 139 -2.67 4.46 -4.59
CA GLU A 139 -2.93 5.88 -4.77
C GLU A 139 -2.61 6.34 -6.17
N ARG A 140 -3.39 7.30 -6.67
CA ARG A 140 -3.23 7.80 -8.02
C ARG A 140 -1.92 8.58 -8.17
N LEU A 141 -1.14 8.20 -9.18
CA LEU A 141 0.01 8.96 -9.67
C LEU A 141 -0.50 9.93 -10.75
N LEU A 142 -0.94 11.12 -10.32
CA LEU A 142 -1.38 12.28 -11.13
C LEU A 142 -2.39 11.96 -12.26
#